data_AF-A0A7Y6IYJ4-F1
#
_entry.id   AF-A0A7Y6IYJ4-F1
#
_cell.length_a   1.000
_cell.length_b   1.000
_cell.length_c   1.000
_cell.angle_alpha   90.00
_cell.angle_beta   90.00
_cell.angle_gamma   90.00
#
_symmetry.space_group_name_H-M   'P 1'
#
loop_
_entity.id
_entity.type
_entity.pdbx_description
1 polymer ?
#
loop_
_entity_poly.entity_id
_entity_poly.type
_entity_poly.pdbx_seq_one_letter_code
_entity_poly.pdbx_strand_id
1 'polypeptide(L)'
;MLRIHDSRTGTIGEIAVGRAMRTYACVPSVDGRPRLGELRPLLVADLIRRVLERGRVRVLACRPRGGSPGEPGERDAADLNVRPAEHAPLPDETVPLAVRLVEALLDRGHAYAAPDGRVFFAAGTYPGLSSGMRGDGGSSEVAGDGGEAAGRRSPGDWVLWRPAAAEPSWESPWGRGVPGPHVTCSAVALGLLGGRVDVHVGGGAYDDRERAQSDAAAGHEVVRHWVRTAEVSSDGATSLSAVVEAGLDPLAVRMAFLERHHRRPAELSWDVLRAADRAVRHWRSRVARWSESPSAPMAAEYVKRVEAAFDDDLDTPGALRVLRELEDDASVSPGARFEAFLHVDQVLGLDLSADIGRAP
;
A
#
# COMPACT_ATOMS: atom_id res chain seq x y z
N MET A 1 -5.15 6.67 19.43
CA MET A 1 -5.23 5.30 18.87
C MET A 1 -5.61 5.44 17.41
N LEU A 2 -4.99 4.66 16.51
CA LEU A 2 -5.23 4.78 15.08
C LEU A 2 -6.66 4.31 14.73
N ARG A 3 -7.42 5.23 14.15
CA ARG A 3 -8.69 5.01 13.47
C ARG A 3 -8.44 5.06 11.98
N ILE A 4 -9.04 4.14 11.22
CA ILE A 4 -8.87 4.10 9.77
C ILE A 4 -10.17 3.74 9.09
N HIS A 5 -10.36 4.25 7.88
CA HIS A 5 -11.46 3.87 7.02
C HIS A 5 -11.28 2.45 6.48
N ASP A 6 -12.24 1.58 6.80
CA ASP A 6 -12.33 0.25 6.22
C ASP A 6 -13.18 0.30 4.94
N SER A 7 -12.52 0.19 3.79
CA SER A 7 -13.14 0.24 2.46
C SER A 7 -14.17 -0.84 2.19
N ARG A 8 -14.14 -1.96 2.95
CA ARG A 8 -15.18 -3.00 2.87
C ARG A 8 -16.48 -2.55 3.52
N THR A 9 -16.40 -1.82 4.63
CA THR A 9 -17.59 -1.39 5.39
C THR A 9 -18.01 0.04 5.08
N GLY A 10 -17.13 0.86 4.49
CA GLY A 10 -17.35 2.28 4.27
C GLY A 10 -17.33 3.12 5.56
N THR A 11 -16.80 2.58 6.66
CA THR A 11 -16.81 3.24 7.97
C THR A 11 -15.39 3.44 8.52
N ILE A 12 -15.22 4.50 9.30
CA ILE A 12 -13.99 4.74 10.05
C ILE A 12 -14.12 4.07 11.41
N GLY A 13 -13.21 3.14 11.70
CA GLY A 13 -13.18 2.38 12.95
C GLY A 13 -11.79 2.38 13.57
N GLU A 14 -11.73 2.11 14.87
CA GLU A 14 -10.46 1.85 15.54
C GLU A 14 -9.86 0.53 15.04
N ILE A 15 -8.57 0.56 14.74
CA ILE A 15 -7.80 -0.66 14.51
C ILE A 15 -7.54 -1.27 15.89
N ALA A 16 -8.16 -2.41 16.18
CA ALA A 16 -7.91 -3.07 17.46
C ALA A 16 -6.50 -3.66 17.46
N VAL A 17 -5.64 -3.06 18.28
CA VAL A 17 -4.23 -3.39 18.38
C VAL A 17 -3.99 -4.46 19.44
N GLY A 18 -3.42 -5.60 19.03
CA GLY A 18 -2.73 -6.51 19.94
C GLY A 18 -1.30 -6.03 20.23
N ARG A 19 -0.46 -6.90 20.82
CA ARG A 19 0.99 -6.62 20.92
C ARG A 19 1.72 -6.64 19.58
N ALA A 20 1.15 -7.33 18.59
CA ALA A 20 1.65 -7.39 17.23
C ALA A 20 0.50 -7.34 16.22
N MET A 21 0.78 -6.82 15.04
CA MET A 21 -0.14 -6.72 13.91
C MET A 21 0.51 -7.23 12.63
N ARG A 22 -0.26 -7.91 11.79
CA ARG A 22 0.14 -8.40 10.47
C ARG A 22 -0.44 -7.48 9.41
N THR A 23 0.42 -6.87 8.61
CA THR A 23 0.02 -5.97 7.54
C THR A 23 0.44 -6.54 6.20
N TYR A 24 -0.46 -6.52 5.23
CA TYR A 24 -0.15 -6.90 3.86
C TYR A 24 -0.34 -5.69 2.94
N ALA A 25 0.64 -5.41 2.08
CA ALA A 25 0.55 -4.35 1.09
C ALA A 25 0.67 -4.94 -0.32
N CYS A 26 -0.42 -4.82 -1.10
CA CYS A 26 -0.42 -5.17 -2.50
C CYS A 26 0.16 -4.01 -3.31
N VAL A 27 1.22 -4.28 -4.06
CA VAL A 27 1.70 -3.41 -5.14
C VAL A 27 1.35 -4.09 -6.45
N PRO A 28 0.87 -3.37 -7.47
CA PRO A 28 0.72 -3.96 -8.79
C PRO A 28 2.05 -4.55 -9.25
N SER A 29 2.06 -5.85 -9.59
CA SER A 29 3.16 -6.47 -10.31
C SER A 29 3.12 -5.93 -11.73
N VAL A 30 3.84 -4.85 -11.99
CA VAL A 30 4.03 -4.37 -13.37
C VAL A 30 5.36 -4.93 -13.83
N ASP A 31 5.37 -5.60 -14.98
CA ASP A 31 6.60 -5.91 -15.70
C ASP A 31 7.28 -4.57 -16.05
N GLY A 32 8.18 -4.08 -15.19
CA GLY A 32 8.86 -2.80 -15.38
C GLY A 32 9.00 -1.94 -14.12
N ARG A 33 9.32 -0.66 -14.32
CA ARG A 33 9.40 0.32 -13.23
C ARG A 33 8.00 0.78 -12.82
N PRO A 34 7.69 0.87 -11.52
CA PRO A 34 6.39 1.34 -11.08
C PRO A 34 6.19 2.81 -11.49
N ARG A 35 4.95 3.14 -11.85
CA ARG A 35 4.53 4.52 -12.01
C ARG A 35 4.41 5.18 -10.65
N LEU A 36 4.57 6.50 -10.58
CA LEU A 36 4.50 7.24 -9.31
C LEU A 36 3.23 6.93 -8.51
N GLY A 37 2.07 6.89 -9.19
CA GLY A 37 0.79 6.58 -8.55
C GLY A 37 0.71 5.19 -7.90
N GLU A 38 1.45 4.22 -8.44
CA GLU A 38 1.49 2.83 -7.94
C GLU A 38 2.29 2.70 -6.64
N LEU A 39 3.06 3.74 -6.27
CA LEU A 39 3.82 3.81 -5.03
C LEU A 39 2.99 4.31 -3.84
N ARG A 40 1.82 4.92 -4.07
CA ARG A 40 0.98 5.47 -2.98
C ARG A 40 0.52 4.42 -1.96
N PRO A 41 0.09 3.20 -2.34
CA PRO A 41 -0.24 2.16 -1.37
C PRO A 41 0.93 1.79 -0.46
N LEU A 42 2.16 1.82 -0.97
CA LEU A 42 3.36 1.55 -0.17
C LEU A 42 3.58 2.61 0.90
N LEU A 43 3.42 3.87 0.54
CA LEU A 43 3.54 4.98 1.48
C LEU A 43 2.46 4.92 2.55
N VAL A 44 1.23 4.56 2.19
CA VAL A 44 0.14 4.41 3.17
C VAL A 44 0.41 3.23 4.12
N ALA A 45 0.87 2.09 3.60
CA ALA A 45 1.28 0.97 4.44
C ALA A 45 2.43 1.33 5.40
N ASP A 46 3.41 2.09 4.92
CA ASP A 46 4.52 2.63 5.73
C ASP A 46 4.03 3.61 6.81
N LEU A 47 3.10 4.50 6.49
CA LEU A 47 2.49 5.43 7.45
C LEU A 47 1.71 4.68 8.54
N ILE A 48 0.89 3.70 8.16
CA ILE A 48 0.17 2.85 9.12
C ILE A 48 1.18 2.18 10.06
N ARG A 49 2.24 1.59 9.50
CA ARG A 49 3.31 0.97 10.28
C ARG A 49 3.94 1.95 11.27
N ARG A 50 4.36 3.14 10.81
CA ARG A 50 5.03 4.15 11.64
C ARG A 50 4.12 4.68 12.75
N VAL A 51 2.83 4.91 12.48
CA VAL A 51 1.85 5.35 13.48
C VAL A 51 1.60 4.27 14.53
N LEU A 52 1.48 3.00 14.12
CA LEU A 52 1.30 1.88 15.04
C LEU A 52 2.55 1.65 15.91
N GLU A 53 3.75 1.70 15.33
CA GLU A 53 5.02 1.52 16.05
C GLU A 53 5.31 2.67 17.02
N ARG A 54 4.89 3.92 16.71
CA ARG A 54 4.86 5.03 17.68
C ARG A 54 4.04 4.67 18.91
N GLY A 55 2.93 3.96 18.72
CA GLY A 55 2.08 3.40 19.78
C GLY A 55 2.63 2.12 20.44
N ARG A 56 3.89 1.74 20.16
CA ARG A 56 4.56 0.52 20.65
C ARG A 56 3.91 -0.80 20.19
N VAL A 57 3.20 -0.78 19.06
CA VAL A 57 2.70 -1.99 18.42
C VAL A 57 3.76 -2.54 17.48
N ARG A 58 4.10 -3.83 17.60
CA ARG A 58 5.00 -4.47 16.64
C ARG A 58 4.26 -4.75 15.34
N VAL A 59 4.78 -4.27 14.22
CA VAL A 59 4.18 -4.55 12.90
C VAL A 59 5.02 -5.61 12.19
N LEU A 60 4.34 -6.62 11.64
CA LEU A 60 4.89 -7.63 10.74
C LEU A 60 4.34 -7.31 9.35
N ALA A 61 5.12 -6.59 8.56
CA ALA A 61 4.77 -6.23 7.21
C ALA A 61 5.20 -7.31 6.22
N CYS A 62 4.26 -7.71 5.37
CA CYS A 62 4.51 -8.55 4.22
C CYS A 62 4.23 -7.77 2.94
N ARG A 63 5.20 -7.78 2.02
CA ARG A 63 5.08 -7.15 0.71
C ARG A 63 5.74 -8.04 -0.34
N PRO A 64 4.97 -8.84 -1.10
CA PRO A 64 5.52 -9.61 -2.20
C PRO A 64 6.27 -8.74 -3.20
N ARG A 65 7.29 -9.32 -3.82
CA ARG A 65 8.17 -8.66 -4.79
C ARG A 65 8.03 -9.32 -6.15
N GLY A 66 8.48 -8.60 -7.19
CA GLY A 66 8.72 -9.20 -8.50
C GLY A 66 9.95 -10.12 -8.49
N GLY A 67 10.31 -10.62 -9.67
CA GLY A 67 11.17 -11.79 -9.85
C GLY A 67 12.64 -11.62 -9.45
N SER A 68 13.17 -10.40 -9.35
CA SER A 68 14.61 -10.18 -9.11
C SER A 68 14.88 -9.27 -7.89
N PRO A 69 15.78 -9.69 -6.97
CA PRO A 69 16.29 -8.82 -5.91
C PRO A 69 16.88 -7.52 -6.46
N GLY A 70 16.53 -6.38 -5.86
CA GLY A 70 16.97 -5.08 -6.36
C GLY A 70 16.27 -4.69 -7.65
N GLU A 71 15.00 -5.05 -7.81
CA GLU A 71 14.15 -4.47 -8.84
C GLU A 71 13.91 -2.97 -8.60
N PRO A 72 13.61 -2.20 -9.67
CA PRO A 72 13.30 -0.78 -9.56
C PRO A 72 12.30 -0.43 -8.45
N GLY A 73 11.25 -1.23 -8.25
CA GLY A 73 10.25 -0.96 -7.21
C GLY A 73 10.79 -1.03 -5.77
N GLU A 74 11.81 -1.84 -5.49
CA GLU A 74 12.45 -1.86 -4.17
C GLU A 74 13.31 -0.63 -3.94
N ARG A 75 14.11 -0.24 -4.95
CA ARG A 75 14.90 0.99 -4.90
C ARG A 75 14.00 2.20 -4.78
N ASP A 76 12.94 2.28 -5.59
CA ASP A 76 11.99 3.39 -5.54
C ASP A 76 11.32 3.49 -4.16
N ALA A 77 10.95 2.36 -3.54
CA ALA A 77 10.42 2.37 -2.19
C ALA A 77 11.47 2.87 -1.15
N ALA A 78 12.72 2.43 -1.26
CA ALA A 78 13.79 2.87 -0.37
C ALA A 78 14.10 4.37 -0.53
N ASP A 79 14.18 4.86 -1.76
CA ASP A 79 14.38 6.28 -2.09
C ASP A 79 13.20 7.16 -1.60
N LEU A 80 12.01 6.57 -1.47
CA LEU A 80 10.84 7.17 -0.82
C LEU A 80 10.78 6.96 0.70
N ASN A 81 11.87 6.51 1.32
CA ASN A 81 11.98 6.24 2.75
C ASN A 81 10.86 5.31 3.29
N VAL A 82 10.44 4.35 2.47
CA VAL A 82 9.56 3.26 2.92
C VAL A 82 10.40 2.25 3.68
N ARG A 83 9.98 1.91 4.90
CA ARG A 83 10.67 0.88 5.70
C ARG A 83 10.58 -0.49 5.00
N PRO A 84 11.66 -1.28 4.99
CA PRO A 84 11.63 -2.62 4.41
C PRO A 84 10.61 -3.50 5.14
N ALA A 85 9.87 -4.31 4.40
CA ALA A 85 8.96 -5.29 4.97
C ALA A 85 9.75 -6.42 5.67
N GLU A 86 9.24 -6.93 6.79
CA GLU A 86 9.81 -8.09 7.49
C GLU A 86 9.83 -9.33 6.59
N HIS A 87 8.85 -9.44 5.69
CA HIS A 87 8.77 -10.50 4.72
C HIS A 87 8.46 -9.93 3.33
N ALA A 88 9.24 -10.37 2.34
CA ALA A 88 9.09 -9.90 0.98
C ALA A 88 9.32 -11.03 -0.03
N PRO A 89 8.35 -11.96 -0.13
CA PRO A 89 8.52 -13.20 -0.86
C PRO A 89 8.57 -12.98 -2.37
N LEU A 90 9.38 -13.79 -3.06
CA LEU A 90 9.52 -13.79 -4.52
C LEU A 90 8.40 -14.59 -5.21
N PRO A 91 8.21 -14.44 -6.53
CA PRO A 91 7.27 -15.27 -7.29
C PRO A 91 7.48 -16.77 -7.07
N ASP A 92 8.72 -17.26 -7.03
CA ASP A 92 9.01 -18.69 -6.79
C ASP A 92 8.60 -19.18 -5.40
N GLU A 93 8.49 -18.29 -4.42
CA GLU A 93 7.95 -18.62 -3.09
C GLU A 93 6.42 -18.55 -3.06
N THR A 94 5.83 -17.61 -3.81
CA THR A 94 4.40 -17.29 -3.74
C THR A 94 3.53 -18.07 -4.71
N VAL A 95 4.02 -18.39 -5.91
CA VAL A 95 3.27 -19.16 -6.93
C VAL A 95 2.95 -20.57 -6.45
N PRO A 96 3.85 -21.31 -5.77
CA PRO A 96 3.48 -22.58 -5.16
C PRO A 96 2.39 -22.45 -4.10
N LEU A 97 2.30 -21.31 -3.38
CA LEU A 97 1.18 -21.04 -2.47
C LEU A 97 -0.12 -20.83 -3.26
N ALA A 98 -0.05 -20.11 -4.37
CA ALA A 98 -1.18 -19.87 -5.26
C ALA A 98 -1.76 -21.19 -5.82
N VAL A 99 -0.90 -22.11 -6.26
CA VAL A 99 -1.33 -23.45 -6.71
C VAL A 99 -2.08 -24.17 -5.58
N ARG A 100 -1.53 -24.21 -4.36
CA ARG A 100 -2.20 -24.84 -3.21
C ARG A 100 -3.52 -24.18 -2.84
N LEU A 101 -3.62 -22.86 -2.97
CA LEU A 101 -4.88 -22.14 -2.77
C LEU A 101 -5.92 -22.60 -3.81
N VAL A 102 -5.54 -22.70 -5.08
CA VAL A 102 -6.46 -23.13 -6.15
C VAL A 102 -6.90 -24.57 -5.95
N GLU A 103 -6.01 -25.48 -5.54
CA GLU A 103 -6.38 -26.85 -5.14
C GLU A 103 -7.40 -26.85 -3.99
N ALA A 104 -7.16 -26.08 -2.93
CA ALA A 104 -8.09 -25.97 -1.80
C ALA A 104 -9.47 -25.41 -2.22
N LEU A 105 -9.50 -24.46 -3.16
CA LEU A 105 -10.75 -23.92 -3.69
C LEU A 105 -11.52 -24.94 -4.54
N LEU A 106 -10.82 -25.77 -5.32
CA LEU A 106 -11.44 -26.87 -6.06
C LEU A 106 -12.06 -27.90 -5.12
N ASP A 107 -11.31 -28.34 -4.10
CA ASP A 107 -11.77 -29.32 -3.12
C ASP A 107 -13.00 -28.84 -2.34
N ARG A 108 -13.10 -27.53 -2.09
CA ARG A 108 -14.23 -26.90 -1.39
C ARG A 108 -15.39 -26.53 -2.30
N GLY A 109 -15.29 -26.79 -3.61
CA GLY A 109 -16.35 -26.49 -4.58
C GLY A 109 -16.48 -25.01 -4.94
N HIS A 110 -15.46 -24.20 -4.69
CA HIS A 110 -15.41 -22.77 -5.01
C HIS A 110 -14.65 -22.46 -6.31
N ALA A 111 -14.07 -23.48 -6.95
CA ALA A 111 -13.40 -23.35 -8.24
C ALA A 111 -13.74 -24.52 -9.17
N TYR A 112 -13.42 -24.36 -10.46
CA TYR A 112 -13.50 -25.44 -11.44
C TYR A 112 -12.44 -25.28 -12.53
N ALA A 113 -11.90 -26.41 -13.00
CA ALA A 113 -11.01 -26.44 -14.16
C ALA A 113 -11.80 -26.50 -15.47
N ALA A 114 -11.31 -25.81 -16.49
CA ALA A 114 -11.79 -25.88 -17.86
C ALA A 114 -10.90 -26.81 -18.70
N PRO A 115 -11.42 -27.39 -19.80
CA PRO A 115 -10.66 -28.33 -20.64
C PRO A 115 -9.39 -27.74 -21.28
N ASP A 116 -9.28 -26.41 -21.35
CA ASP A 116 -8.14 -25.70 -21.93
C ASP A 116 -7.00 -25.42 -20.92
N GLY A 117 -7.11 -25.95 -19.69
CA GLY A 117 -6.12 -25.78 -18.63
C GLY A 117 -6.32 -24.52 -17.77
N ARG A 118 -7.33 -23.70 -18.06
CA ARG A 118 -7.71 -22.61 -17.15
C ARG A 118 -8.40 -23.15 -15.90
N VAL A 119 -8.22 -22.45 -14.78
CA VAL A 119 -9.03 -22.67 -13.57
C VAL A 119 -9.74 -21.38 -13.23
N PHE A 120 -11.02 -21.48 -12.90
CA PHE A 120 -11.87 -20.34 -12.58
C PHE A 120 -12.38 -20.42 -11.15
N PHE A 121 -12.54 -19.28 -10.50
CA PHE A 121 -13.33 -19.13 -9.29
C PHE A 121 -14.80 -19.07 -9.67
N ALA A 122 -15.63 -19.88 -9.02
CA ALA A 122 -17.07 -19.91 -9.24
C ALA A 122 -17.75 -18.87 -8.34
N ALA A 123 -17.96 -17.65 -8.84
CA ALA A 123 -18.41 -16.50 -8.06
C ALA A 123 -19.75 -16.75 -7.34
N GLY A 124 -20.66 -17.47 -8.00
CA GLY A 124 -21.97 -17.82 -7.43
C GLY A 124 -21.92 -18.61 -6.12
N THR A 125 -20.80 -19.30 -5.85
CA THR A 125 -20.61 -20.15 -4.66
C THR A 125 -20.20 -19.39 -3.40
N TYR A 126 -19.75 -18.14 -3.53
CA TYR A 126 -19.38 -17.31 -2.38
C TYR A 126 -20.45 -16.23 -2.14
N PRO A 127 -21.26 -16.36 -1.07
CA PRO A 127 -22.38 -15.45 -0.82
C PRO A 127 -21.95 -14.04 -0.35
N GLY A 128 -20.70 -13.88 0.10
CA GLY A 128 -20.19 -12.60 0.59
C GLY A 128 -19.74 -11.62 -0.51
N LEU A 129 -19.87 -11.97 -1.79
CA LEU A 129 -19.63 -11.10 -2.94
C LEU A 129 -20.82 -10.16 -3.15
N SER A 130 -20.57 -8.94 -3.60
CA SER A 130 -21.63 -8.05 -4.08
C SER A 130 -22.40 -8.66 -5.27
N SER A 131 -23.71 -8.37 -5.38
CA SER A 131 -24.58 -8.92 -6.42
C SER A 131 -24.07 -8.64 -7.85
N GLY A 132 -23.49 -7.46 -8.07
CA GLY A 132 -22.87 -7.09 -9.33
C GLY A 132 -21.69 -7.99 -9.69
N MET A 133 -20.84 -8.33 -8.72
CA MET A 133 -19.65 -9.17 -8.94
C MET A 133 -20.00 -10.66 -9.06
N ARG A 134 -21.12 -11.11 -8.48
CA ARG A 134 -21.65 -12.47 -8.69
C ARG A 134 -22.21 -12.71 -10.10
N GLY A 135 -22.47 -11.63 -10.85
CA GLY A 135 -23.06 -11.69 -12.18
C GLY A 135 -24.59 -11.74 -12.18
N ASP A 136 -25.23 -11.46 -11.04
CA ASP A 136 -26.69 -11.52 -10.86
C ASP A 136 -27.44 -10.37 -11.57
N GLY A 137 -26.72 -9.41 -12.16
CA GLY A 137 -27.25 -8.14 -12.70
C GLY A 137 -27.28 -7.98 -14.23
N GLY A 138 -26.91 -9.00 -15.01
CA GLY A 138 -27.07 -8.99 -16.48
C GLY A 138 -26.20 -8.02 -17.30
N SER A 139 -25.24 -7.29 -16.71
CA SER A 139 -24.33 -6.40 -17.45
C SER A 139 -22.92 -7.00 -17.55
N SER A 140 -22.58 -7.50 -18.73
CA SER A 140 -21.27 -8.02 -19.12
C SER A 140 -20.31 -6.89 -19.48
N GLU A 141 -19.86 -6.08 -18.53
CA GLU A 141 -18.73 -5.18 -18.75
C GLU A 141 -17.83 -5.15 -17.51
N VAL A 142 -17.12 -6.25 -17.27
CA VAL A 142 -15.84 -6.15 -16.56
C VAL A 142 -14.84 -5.67 -17.61
N ALA A 143 -14.63 -4.35 -17.68
CA ALA A 143 -13.66 -3.74 -18.58
C ALA A 143 -12.27 -4.34 -18.33
N GLY A 144 -11.68 -4.96 -19.36
CA GLY A 144 -10.36 -5.59 -19.32
C GLY A 144 -10.30 -7.04 -19.80
N ASP A 145 -11.45 -7.67 -20.09
CA ASP A 145 -11.53 -9.09 -20.47
C ASP A 145 -11.13 -9.35 -21.94
N GLY A 146 -9.84 -9.20 -22.24
CA GLY A 146 -9.26 -9.68 -23.48
C GLY A 146 -9.27 -11.21 -23.54
N GLY A 147 -10.37 -11.81 -24.01
CA GLY A 147 -10.46 -13.25 -24.33
C GLY A 147 -10.54 -14.22 -23.13
N GLU A 148 -10.66 -13.74 -21.89
CA GLU A 148 -10.80 -14.54 -20.67
C GLU A 148 -12.25 -14.96 -20.37
N ALA A 149 -13.23 -14.39 -21.07
CA ALA A 149 -14.65 -14.77 -20.98
C ALA A 149 -14.89 -16.20 -21.51
N ALA A 150 -14.06 -16.67 -22.45
CA ALA A 150 -14.19 -17.98 -23.04
C ALA A 150 -13.92 -19.10 -22.01
N GLY A 151 -14.92 -19.96 -21.80
CA GLY A 151 -14.86 -21.10 -20.89
C GLY A 151 -15.46 -20.87 -19.51
N ARG A 152 -15.88 -19.63 -19.19
CA ARG A 152 -16.59 -19.34 -17.93
C ARG A 152 -17.99 -19.93 -17.94
N ARG A 153 -18.40 -20.51 -16.81
CA ARG A 153 -19.77 -21.00 -16.56
C ARG A 153 -20.72 -19.86 -16.21
N SER A 154 -20.21 -18.78 -15.62
CA SER A 154 -21.00 -17.61 -15.25
C SER A 154 -20.24 -16.31 -15.52
N PRO A 155 -20.93 -15.19 -15.84
CA PRO A 155 -20.27 -13.91 -16.11
C PRO A 155 -19.43 -13.37 -14.95
N GLY A 156 -19.84 -13.68 -13.72
CA GLY A 156 -19.12 -13.29 -12.50
C GLY A 156 -17.86 -14.09 -12.22
N ASP A 157 -17.64 -15.23 -12.88
CA ASP A 157 -16.46 -16.06 -12.64
C ASP A 157 -15.19 -15.36 -13.15
N TRP A 158 -14.06 -15.59 -12.47
CA TRP A 158 -12.76 -15.04 -12.87
C TRP A 158 -11.68 -16.10 -12.83
N VAL A 159 -10.61 -15.86 -13.58
CA VAL A 159 -9.49 -16.79 -13.72
C VAL A 159 -8.67 -16.83 -12.43
N LEU A 160 -8.42 -18.03 -11.92
CA LEU A 160 -7.48 -18.32 -10.85
C LEU A 160 -6.12 -18.82 -11.39
N TRP A 161 -6.14 -19.53 -12.52
CA TRP A 161 -4.93 -20.02 -13.19
C TRP A 161 -5.09 -19.92 -14.70
N ARG A 162 -4.05 -19.41 -15.37
CA ARG A 162 -4.04 -19.20 -16.82
C ARG A 162 -2.87 -19.96 -17.46
N PRO A 163 -3.11 -20.81 -18.46
CA PRO A 163 -2.04 -21.41 -19.25
C PRO A 163 -1.15 -20.35 -19.88
N ALA A 164 0.17 -20.57 -19.82
CA ALA A 164 1.16 -19.67 -20.36
C ALA A 164 2.35 -20.48 -20.88
N ALA A 165 2.72 -20.22 -22.13
CA ALA A 165 3.87 -20.86 -22.76
C ALA A 165 5.16 -20.02 -22.67
N ALA A 166 5.05 -18.72 -22.40
CA ALA A 166 6.18 -17.81 -22.25
C ALA A 166 6.61 -17.70 -20.78
N GLU A 167 7.91 -17.47 -20.56
CA GLU A 167 8.43 -17.16 -19.23
C GLU A 167 8.10 -15.72 -18.81
N PRO A 168 7.88 -15.46 -17.50
CA PRO A 168 7.90 -16.46 -16.42
C PRO A 168 6.59 -17.28 -16.37
N SER A 169 6.72 -18.59 -16.19
CA SER A 169 5.57 -19.49 -15.94
C SER A 169 5.97 -20.70 -15.11
N TRP A 170 5.00 -21.29 -14.42
CA TRP A 170 5.23 -22.34 -13.43
C TRP A 170 4.42 -23.59 -13.76
N GLU A 171 4.92 -24.75 -13.32
CA GLU A 171 4.20 -26.02 -13.41
C GLU A 171 3.04 -26.07 -12.40
N SER A 172 1.94 -26.70 -12.80
CA SER A 172 0.78 -26.93 -11.93
C SER A 172 0.02 -28.21 -12.33
N PRO A 173 -0.91 -28.71 -11.50
CA PRO A 173 -1.77 -29.83 -11.86
C PRO A 173 -2.62 -29.60 -13.12
N TRP A 174 -2.83 -28.35 -13.50
CA TRP A 174 -3.62 -27.95 -14.68
C TRP A 174 -2.75 -27.59 -15.89
N GLY A 175 -1.45 -27.92 -15.81
CA GLY A 175 -0.45 -27.58 -16.82
C GLY A 175 0.26 -26.26 -16.53
N ARG A 176 1.21 -25.96 -17.41
CA ARG A 176 2.12 -24.82 -17.27
C ARG A 176 1.39 -23.48 -17.44
N GLY A 177 1.63 -22.54 -16.53
CA GLY A 177 0.87 -21.30 -16.51
C GLY A 177 1.30 -20.27 -15.48
N VAL A 178 0.43 -19.30 -15.27
CA VAL A 178 0.61 -18.21 -14.29
C VAL A 178 -0.66 -18.06 -13.45
N PRO A 179 -0.54 -17.63 -12.18
CA PRO A 179 -1.70 -17.28 -11.37
C PRO A 179 -2.52 -16.16 -12.01
N GLY A 180 -3.83 -16.21 -11.81
CA GLY A 180 -4.73 -15.11 -12.14
C GLY A 180 -4.57 -13.92 -11.17
N PRO A 181 -5.24 -12.79 -11.47
CA PRO A 181 -5.23 -11.61 -10.61
C PRO A 181 -5.65 -11.94 -9.16
N HIS A 182 -4.98 -11.29 -8.21
CA HIS A 182 -5.20 -11.42 -6.76
C HIS A 182 -4.91 -12.80 -6.12
N VAL A 183 -4.76 -13.89 -6.90
CA VAL A 183 -4.54 -15.24 -6.34
C VAL A 183 -3.27 -15.31 -5.51
N THR A 184 -2.18 -14.75 -6.01
CA THR A 184 -0.92 -14.69 -5.25
C THR A 184 -1.07 -13.90 -3.95
N CYS A 185 -1.87 -12.83 -3.97
CA CYS A 185 -2.09 -12.00 -2.78
C CYS A 185 -2.89 -12.76 -1.72
N SER A 186 -3.99 -13.41 -2.12
CA SER A 186 -4.79 -14.32 -1.29
C SER A 186 -3.93 -15.44 -0.70
N ALA A 187 -3.05 -16.03 -1.52
CA ALA A 187 -2.22 -17.15 -1.11
C ALA A 187 -1.13 -16.74 -0.11
N VAL A 188 -0.54 -15.55 -0.24
CA VAL A 188 0.40 -15.00 0.73
C VAL A 188 -0.28 -14.69 2.06
N ALA A 189 -1.48 -14.09 2.02
CA ALA A 189 -2.27 -13.82 3.22
C ALA A 189 -2.57 -15.11 4.02
N LEU A 190 -2.88 -16.20 3.32
CA LEU A 190 -3.13 -17.50 3.96
C LEU A 190 -1.85 -18.20 4.40
N GLY A 191 -0.89 -18.35 3.50
CA GLY A 191 0.28 -19.22 3.67
C GLY A 191 1.41 -18.62 4.51
N LEU A 192 1.58 -17.29 4.48
CA LEU A 192 2.72 -16.61 5.13
C LEU A 192 2.31 -15.77 6.34
N LEU A 193 1.08 -15.27 6.35
CA LEU A 193 0.54 -14.50 7.49
C LEU A 193 -0.34 -15.34 8.43
N GLY A 194 -0.41 -16.66 8.22
CA GLY A 194 -1.07 -17.60 9.14
C GLY A 194 -2.60 -17.52 9.09
N GLY A 195 -3.16 -17.27 7.91
CA GLY A 195 -4.61 -17.23 7.69
C GLY A 195 -5.31 -16.00 8.27
N ARG A 196 -4.58 -15.00 8.78
CA ARG A 196 -5.15 -13.76 9.32
C ARG A 196 -4.28 -12.56 8.98
N VAL A 197 -4.91 -11.50 8.48
CA VAL A 197 -4.28 -10.21 8.19
C VAL A 197 -5.06 -9.13 8.92
N ASP A 198 -4.37 -8.32 9.72
CA ASP A 198 -5.02 -7.27 10.50
C ASP A 198 -5.36 -6.06 9.62
N VAL A 199 -4.44 -5.68 8.72
CA VAL A 199 -4.64 -4.60 7.75
C VAL A 199 -4.12 -5.00 6.38
N HIS A 200 -4.97 -4.89 5.37
CA HIS A 200 -4.60 -5.05 3.97
C HIS A 200 -4.65 -3.70 3.26
N VAL A 201 -3.57 -3.32 2.60
CA VAL A 201 -3.44 -2.05 1.88
C VAL A 201 -3.29 -2.30 0.39
N GLY A 202 -4.01 -1.54 -0.44
CA GLY A 202 -3.71 -1.46 -1.88
C GLY A 202 -4.36 -0.26 -2.56
N GLY A 203 -4.10 -0.10 -3.86
CA GLY A 203 -4.53 1.06 -4.63
C GLY A 203 -5.74 0.80 -5.53
N GLY A 204 -6.58 1.82 -5.72
CA GLY A 204 -7.79 1.77 -6.54
C GLY A 204 -9.04 1.38 -5.75
N ALA A 205 -10.15 1.20 -6.46
CA ALA A 205 -11.40 0.75 -5.86
C ALA A 205 -11.23 -0.57 -5.08
N TYR A 206 -12.09 -0.80 -4.09
CA TYR A 206 -12.13 -2.06 -3.39
C TYR A 206 -12.60 -3.18 -4.33
N ASP A 207 -11.86 -4.30 -4.36
CA ASP A 207 -12.20 -5.49 -5.14
C ASP A 207 -12.36 -6.68 -4.16
N ASP A 208 -13.55 -7.27 -4.14
CA ASP A 208 -13.89 -8.39 -3.25
C ASP A 208 -13.22 -9.71 -3.66
N ARG A 209 -12.60 -9.83 -4.85
CA ARG A 209 -12.04 -11.10 -5.34
C ARG A 209 -11.01 -11.70 -4.39
N GLU A 210 -10.12 -10.88 -3.85
CA GLU A 210 -9.08 -11.34 -2.92
C GLU A 210 -9.71 -11.85 -1.60
N ARG A 211 -10.72 -11.14 -1.11
CA ARG A 211 -11.51 -11.57 0.05
C ARG A 211 -12.25 -12.87 -0.22
N ALA A 212 -12.93 -12.99 -1.35
CA ALA A 212 -13.69 -14.19 -1.72
C ALA A 212 -12.79 -15.42 -1.83
N GLN A 213 -11.62 -15.30 -2.48
CA GLN A 213 -10.64 -16.38 -2.60
C GLN A 213 -10.10 -16.82 -1.24
N SER A 214 -9.68 -15.85 -0.41
CA SER A 214 -9.05 -16.15 0.87
C SER A 214 -10.06 -16.70 1.89
N ASP A 215 -11.24 -16.09 2.00
CA ASP A 215 -12.30 -16.53 2.91
C ASP A 215 -12.91 -17.87 2.52
N ALA A 216 -13.13 -18.13 1.22
CA ALA A 216 -13.65 -19.40 0.74
C ALA A 216 -12.70 -20.57 1.08
N ALA A 217 -11.39 -20.34 0.95
CA ALA A 217 -10.39 -21.32 1.32
C ALA A 217 -10.26 -21.49 2.84
N ALA A 218 -10.28 -20.41 3.61
CA ALA A 218 -10.12 -20.44 5.07
C ALA A 218 -11.40 -20.85 5.84
N GLY A 219 -12.57 -20.59 5.28
CA GLY A 219 -13.87 -20.75 5.94
C GLY A 219 -14.20 -19.66 6.97
N HIS A 220 -13.44 -18.56 7.01
CA HIS A 220 -13.68 -17.39 7.87
C HIS A 220 -13.09 -16.12 7.23
N GLU A 221 -13.46 -14.95 7.74
CA GLU A 221 -12.87 -13.67 7.30
C GLU A 221 -11.36 -13.66 7.60
N VAL A 222 -10.54 -13.53 6.56
CA VAL A 222 -9.07 -13.55 6.65
C VAL A 222 -8.52 -12.16 6.97
N VAL A 223 -9.07 -11.13 6.35
CA VAL A 223 -8.61 -9.74 6.49
C VAL A 223 -9.57 -8.95 7.37
N ARG A 224 -9.06 -8.33 8.43
CA ARG A 224 -9.89 -7.57 9.36
C ARG A 224 -10.25 -6.17 8.85
N HIS A 225 -9.27 -5.44 8.31
CA HIS A 225 -9.44 -4.08 7.81
C HIS A 225 -8.86 -3.93 6.40
N TRP A 226 -9.66 -3.41 5.48
CA TRP A 226 -9.25 -3.14 4.10
C TRP A 226 -9.03 -1.65 3.89
N VAL A 227 -7.81 -1.25 3.55
CA VAL A 227 -7.43 0.15 3.32
C VAL A 227 -7.13 0.35 1.85
N ARG A 228 -7.89 1.23 1.20
CA ARG A 228 -7.75 1.50 -0.24
C ARG A 228 -7.30 2.93 -0.46
N THR A 229 -6.25 3.12 -1.25
CA THR A 229 -5.80 4.45 -1.65
C THR A 229 -6.50 4.88 -2.93
N ALA A 230 -6.92 6.14 -2.99
CA ALA A 230 -7.50 6.69 -4.21
C ALA A 230 -6.46 6.79 -5.33
N GLU A 231 -6.97 6.77 -6.56
CA GLU A 231 -6.16 6.85 -7.78
C GLU A 231 -5.30 8.10 -7.84
N VAL A 232 -4.18 7.96 -8.52
CA VAL A 232 -3.21 9.02 -8.74
C VAL A 232 -2.93 9.10 -10.23
N SER A 233 -3.22 10.26 -10.81
CA SER A 233 -2.78 10.58 -12.16
C SER A 233 -1.40 11.23 -12.11
N SER A 234 -0.66 11.14 -13.21
CA SER A 234 0.62 11.83 -13.34
C SER A 234 0.65 12.51 -14.71
N ASP A 235 0.97 13.80 -14.71
CA ASP A 235 1.12 14.60 -15.93
C ASP A 235 2.61 14.87 -16.17
N GLY A 236 3.17 14.17 -17.16
CA GLY A 236 4.57 14.26 -17.56
C GLY A 236 5.57 13.42 -16.72
N ALA A 237 5.46 13.42 -15.38
CA ALA A 237 6.37 12.65 -14.51
C ALA A 237 5.88 11.20 -14.33
N THR A 238 6.48 10.25 -15.03
CA THR A 238 5.96 8.87 -15.08
C THR A 238 6.59 7.92 -14.05
N SER A 239 7.81 8.19 -13.56
CA SER A 239 8.54 7.34 -12.62
C SER A 239 9.32 8.16 -11.59
N LEU A 240 9.79 7.51 -10.52
CA LEU A 240 10.65 8.16 -9.54
C LEU A 240 12.01 8.55 -10.15
N SER A 241 12.57 7.73 -11.04
CA SER A 241 13.82 8.05 -11.73
C SER A 241 13.72 9.35 -12.53
N ALA A 242 12.59 9.61 -13.20
CA ALA A 242 12.39 10.86 -13.94
C ALA A 242 12.42 12.08 -13.01
N VAL A 243 11.88 11.96 -11.79
CA VAL A 243 11.91 13.02 -10.77
C VAL A 243 13.35 13.31 -10.34
N VAL A 244 14.13 12.27 -10.08
CA VAL A 244 15.55 12.38 -9.70
C VAL A 244 16.40 12.96 -10.85
N GLU A 245 16.18 12.51 -12.09
CA GLU A 245 16.84 13.01 -13.30
C GLU A 245 16.53 14.50 -13.54
N ALA A 246 15.35 14.98 -13.14
CA ALA A 246 14.99 16.39 -13.16
C ALA A 246 15.64 17.22 -12.03
N GLY A 247 16.49 16.62 -11.20
CA GLY A 247 17.21 17.27 -10.10
C GLY A 247 16.37 17.49 -8.84
N LEU A 248 15.18 16.90 -8.76
CA LEU A 248 14.31 16.98 -7.59
C LEU A 248 14.66 15.90 -6.57
N ASP A 249 14.43 16.18 -5.30
CA ASP A 249 14.57 15.20 -4.24
C ASP A 249 13.52 14.08 -4.40
N PRO A 250 13.88 12.79 -4.27
CA PRO A 250 12.89 11.72 -4.34
C PRO A 250 11.78 11.86 -3.29
N LEU A 251 12.06 12.40 -2.11
CA LEU A 251 11.06 12.66 -1.07
C LEU A 251 10.12 13.81 -1.41
N ALA A 252 10.34 14.55 -2.49
CA ALA A 252 9.32 15.44 -3.05
C ALA A 252 8.06 14.67 -3.44
N VAL A 253 8.19 13.45 -3.97
CA VAL A 253 7.04 12.58 -4.27
C VAL A 253 6.32 12.19 -2.99
N ARG A 254 7.07 11.80 -1.95
CA ARG A 254 6.49 11.47 -0.63
C ARG A 254 5.76 12.67 -0.04
N MET A 255 6.36 13.84 -0.06
CA MET A 255 5.74 15.08 0.41
C MET A 255 4.46 15.42 -0.38
N ALA A 256 4.48 15.32 -1.71
CA ALA A 256 3.31 15.53 -2.55
C ALA A 256 2.14 14.58 -2.18
N PHE A 257 2.45 13.32 -1.85
CA PHE A 257 1.44 12.40 -1.34
C PHE A 257 0.94 12.78 0.07
N LEU A 258 1.82 13.20 0.97
CA LEU A 258 1.43 13.62 2.33
C LEU A 258 0.53 14.87 2.31
N GLU A 259 0.68 15.75 1.31
CA GLU A 259 -0.17 16.92 1.10
C GLU A 259 -1.59 16.61 0.60
N ARG A 260 -1.90 15.34 0.30
CA ARG A 260 -3.20 14.88 -0.18
C ARG A 260 -3.66 13.65 0.57
N HIS A 261 -4.77 13.78 1.30
CA HIS A 261 -5.36 12.67 2.07
C HIS A 261 -5.47 11.41 1.22
N HIS A 262 -5.05 10.26 1.75
CA HIS A 262 -4.82 9.03 0.98
C HIS A 262 -6.05 8.49 0.21
N ARG A 263 -7.25 8.78 0.72
CA ARG A 263 -8.54 8.46 0.08
C ARG A 263 -9.03 9.48 -0.96
N ARG A 264 -8.28 10.54 -1.23
CA ARG A 264 -8.64 11.56 -2.23
C ARG A 264 -7.79 11.37 -3.48
N PRO A 265 -8.40 11.42 -4.68
CA PRO A 265 -7.65 11.44 -5.92
C PRO A 265 -6.58 12.53 -5.89
N ALA A 266 -5.43 12.25 -6.50
CA ALA A 266 -4.33 13.20 -6.57
C ALA A 266 -3.75 13.23 -7.98
N GLU A 267 -3.23 14.38 -8.36
CA GLU A 267 -2.49 14.57 -9.60
C GLU A 267 -1.07 14.97 -9.27
N LEU A 268 -0.10 14.23 -9.81
CA LEU A 268 1.32 14.54 -9.71
C LEU A 268 1.80 15.20 -10.99
N SER A 269 1.59 16.51 -11.10
CA SER A 269 2.20 17.33 -12.14
C SER A 269 3.60 17.79 -11.71
N TRP A 270 4.41 18.22 -12.67
CA TRP A 270 5.74 18.76 -12.37
C TRP A 270 5.71 19.96 -11.41
N ASP A 271 4.69 20.80 -11.46
CA ASP A 271 4.58 21.95 -10.56
C ASP A 271 4.27 21.53 -9.12
N VAL A 272 3.45 20.49 -8.93
CA VAL A 272 3.21 19.86 -7.63
C VAL A 272 4.52 19.30 -7.08
N LEU A 273 5.27 18.55 -7.89
CA LEU A 273 6.53 17.94 -7.47
C LEU A 273 7.60 18.99 -7.14
N ARG A 274 7.73 20.05 -7.92
CA ARG A 274 8.64 21.17 -7.63
C ARG A 274 8.24 21.93 -6.36
N ALA A 275 6.95 22.10 -6.11
CA ALA A 275 6.47 22.72 -4.86
C ALA A 275 6.81 21.86 -3.65
N ALA A 276 6.58 20.54 -3.75
CA ALA A 276 6.91 19.58 -2.71
C ALA A 276 8.43 19.49 -2.45
N ASP A 277 9.27 19.51 -3.50
CA ASP A 277 10.74 19.57 -3.37
C ASP A 277 11.19 20.81 -2.59
N ARG A 278 10.66 21.99 -2.95
CA ARG A 278 10.93 23.23 -2.20
C ARG A 278 10.53 23.12 -0.75
N ALA A 279 9.37 22.52 -0.45
CA ALA A 279 8.90 22.35 0.92
C ALA A 279 9.82 21.43 1.75
N VAL A 280 10.27 20.31 1.18
CA VAL A 280 11.22 19.38 1.82
C VAL A 280 12.55 20.08 2.11
N ARG A 281 13.14 20.73 1.11
CA ARG A 281 14.42 21.45 1.26
C ARG A 281 14.31 22.59 2.27
N HIS A 282 13.21 23.34 2.23
CA HIS A 282 12.94 24.41 3.17
C HIS A 282 12.95 23.89 4.61
N TRP A 283 12.15 22.86 4.91
CA TRP A 283 12.10 22.28 6.25
C TRP A 283 13.41 21.67 6.72
N ARG A 284 14.17 21.00 5.84
CA ARG A 284 15.52 20.52 6.18
C ARG A 284 16.46 21.66 6.57
N SER A 285 16.46 22.77 5.83
CA SER A 285 17.27 23.95 6.19
C SER A 285 16.84 24.57 7.52
N ARG A 286 15.53 24.58 7.83
CA ARG A 286 14.99 25.10 9.08
C ARG A 286 15.40 24.22 10.26
N VAL A 287 15.27 22.90 10.11
CA VAL A 287 15.71 21.92 11.11
C VAL A 287 17.21 22.00 11.34
N ALA A 288 18.02 22.11 10.29
CA ALA A 288 19.47 22.32 10.41
C ALA A 288 19.79 23.59 11.21
N ARG A 289 19.16 24.72 10.88
CA ARG A 289 19.35 25.97 11.64
C ARG A 289 18.89 25.87 13.09
N TRP A 290 17.76 25.23 13.36
CA TRP A 290 17.26 25.08 14.74
C TRP A 290 18.16 24.16 15.57
N SER A 291 18.87 23.22 14.95
CA SER A 291 19.83 22.34 15.62
C SER A 291 21.04 23.07 16.22
N GLU A 292 21.31 24.30 15.79
CA GLU A 292 22.38 25.16 16.35
C GLU A 292 21.98 25.84 17.67
N SER A 293 20.72 25.70 18.10
CA SER A 293 20.23 26.23 19.36
C SER A 293 20.23 25.17 20.47
N PRO A 294 20.29 25.54 21.75
CA PRO A 294 20.12 24.59 22.85
C PRO A 294 18.81 23.81 22.69
N SER A 295 18.89 22.47 22.83
CA SER A 295 17.70 21.62 22.84
C SER A 295 16.74 22.04 23.96
N ALA A 296 15.45 21.88 23.73
CA ALA A 296 14.38 22.18 24.66
C ALA A 296 13.25 21.16 24.50
N PRO A 297 12.43 20.92 25.54
CA PRO A 297 11.30 20.01 25.42
C PRO A 297 10.43 20.33 24.21
N MET A 298 9.96 19.29 23.52
CA MET A 298 9.05 19.42 22.38
C MET A 298 7.86 20.32 22.72
N ALA A 299 7.39 21.07 21.72
CA ALA A 299 6.15 21.83 21.82
C ALA A 299 4.94 20.88 21.93
N ALA A 300 4.66 20.40 23.15
CA ALA A 300 3.79 19.25 23.41
C ALA A 300 2.37 19.40 22.82
N GLU A 301 1.79 20.60 22.88
CA GLU A 301 0.45 20.84 22.32
C GLU A 301 0.43 20.72 20.79
N TYR A 302 1.47 21.19 20.10
CA TYR A 302 1.59 21.02 18.64
C TYR A 302 1.81 19.56 18.27
N VAL A 303 2.71 18.87 18.97
CA VAL A 303 2.96 17.44 18.76
C VAL A 303 1.65 16.66 18.94
N LYS A 304 0.93 16.87 20.05
CA LYS A 304 -0.35 16.21 20.31
C LYS A 304 -1.38 16.43 19.20
N ARG A 305 -1.48 17.64 18.66
CA ARG A 305 -2.37 17.97 17.53
C ARG A 305 -1.95 17.25 16.24
N VAL A 306 -0.65 17.18 15.95
CA VAL A 306 -0.12 16.42 14.81
C VAL A 306 -0.41 14.93 14.98
N GLU A 307 -0.17 14.39 16.18
CA GLU A 307 -0.38 12.97 16.45
C GLU A 307 -1.84 12.55 16.36
N ALA A 308 -2.75 13.43 16.80
CA ALA A 308 -4.19 13.26 16.65
C ALA A 308 -4.62 13.25 15.18
N ALA A 309 -4.00 14.07 14.32
CA ALA A 309 -4.27 14.04 12.89
C ALA A 309 -3.81 12.72 12.25
N PHE A 310 -2.65 12.20 12.63
CA PHE A 310 -2.24 10.86 12.16
C PHE A 310 -3.15 9.74 12.66
N ASP A 311 -3.63 9.85 13.91
CA ASP A 311 -4.54 8.87 14.51
C ASP A 311 -5.94 8.90 13.88
N ASP A 312 -6.36 10.00 13.25
CA ASP A 312 -7.65 10.13 12.58
C ASP A 312 -7.52 9.91 11.07
N ASP A 313 -7.57 8.64 10.67
CA ASP A 313 -7.55 8.20 9.27
C ASP A 313 -6.31 8.67 8.48
N LEU A 314 -5.18 8.81 9.16
CA LEU A 314 -3.92 9.31 8.59
C LEU A 314 -4.12 10.67 7.89
N ASP A 315 -4.72 11.66 8.58
CA ASP A 315 -4.86 13.04 8.09
C ASP A 315 -3.50 13.76 8.02
N THR A 316 -2.66 13.32 7.07
CA THR A 316 -1.35 13.90 6.82
C THR A 316 -1.44 15.36 6.37
N PRO A 317 -2.42 15.83 5.56
CA PRO A 317 -2.58 17.25 5.30
C PRO A 317 -2.86 18.05 6.58
N GLY A 318 -3.64 17.49 7.50
CA GLY A 318 -3.87 18.02 8.84
C GLY A 318 -2.60 18.18 9.65
N ALA A 319 -1.81 17.12 9.75
CA ALA A 319 -0.51 17.13 10.41
C ALA A 319 0.43 18.19 9.83
N LEU A 320 0.57 18.25 8.50
CA LEU A 320 1.44 19.22 7.82
C LEU A 320 1.02 20.68 8.08
N ARG A 321 -0.29 20.94 8.22
CA ARG A 321 -0.80 22.27 8.57
C ARG A 321 -0.35 22.70 9.96
N VAL A 322 -0.46 21.79 10.94
CA VAL A 322 -0.02 22.06 12.32
C VAL A 322 1.49 22.28 12.40
N LEU A 323 2.28 21.57 11.59
CA LEU A 323 3.73 21.82 11.52
C LEU A 323 4.07 23.20 10.96
N ARG A 324 3.34 23.68 9.94
CA ARG A 324 3.52 25.06 9.43
C ARG A 324 3.17 26.09 10.51
N GLU A 325 2.10 25.88 11.26
CA GLU A 325 1.77 26.75 12.40
C GLU A 325 2.88 26.77 13.46
N LEU A 326 3.49 25.61 13.77
CA LEU A 326 4.62 25.50 14.70
C LEU A 326 5.87 26.21 14.18
N GLU A 327 6.14 26.10 12.89
CA GLU A 327 7.26 26.77 12.23
C GLU A 327 7.18 28.30 12.38
N ASP A 328 5.96 28.85 12.23
CA ASP A 328 5.70 30.30 12.24
C ASP A 328 5.53 30.88 13.66
N ASP A 329 5.24 30.06 14.67
CA ASP A 329 5.00 30.53 16.04
C ASP A 329 6.31 30.98 16.71
N ALA A 330 6.59 32.28 16.65
CA ALA A 330 7.77 32.93 17.25
C ALA A 330 7.92 32.73 18.77
N SER A 331 6.85 32.36 19.49
CA SER A 331 6.89 32.11 20.93
C SER A 331 7.59 30.78 21.29
N VAL A 332 7.65 29.83 20.36
CA VAL A 332 8.33 28.55 20.54
C VAL A 332 9.83 28.70 20.27
N SER A 333 10.66 28.21 21.18
CA SER A 333 12.11 28.24 21.02
C SER A 333 12.56 27.38 19.83
N PRO A 334 13.66 27.74 19.12
CA PRO A 334 14.21 26.91 18.06
C PRO A 334 14.48 25.46 18.47
N GLY A 335 15.06 25.22 19.65
CA GLY A 335 15.31 23.86 20.16
C GLY A 335 14.03 23.04 20.33
N ALA A 336 12.94 23.65 20.79
CA ALA A 336 11.65 22.96 20.91
C ALA A 336 11.03 22.64 19.54
N ARG A 337 11.20 23.51 18.53
CA ARG A 337 10.79 23.23 17.15
C ARG A 337 11.61 22.08 16.54
N PHE A 338 12.93 22.10 16.76
CA PHE A 338 13.84 21.05 16.32
C PHE A 338 13.41 19.67 16.82
N GLU A 339 13.24 19.51 18.14
CA GLU A 339 12.82 18.23 18.74
C GLU A 339 11.44 17.78 18.23
N ALA A 340 10.49 18.71 18.10
CA ALA A 340 9.14 18.40 17.62
C ALA A 340 9.14 17.95 16.15
N PHE A 341 9.89 18.62 15.28
CA PHE A 341 10.00 18.24 13.86
C PHE A 341 10.66 16.87 13.71
N LEU A 342 11.74 16.58 14.45
CA LEU A 342 12.39 15.26 14.40
C LEU A 342 11.49 14.14 14.93
N HIS A 343 10.74 14.40 16.00
CA HIS A 343 9.77 13.44 16.54
C HIS A 343 8.67 13.11 15.51
N VAL A 344 8.09 14.14 14.91
CA VAL A 344 7.03 13.97 13.91
C VAL A 344 7.57 13.30 12.63
N ASP A 345 8.82 13.56 12.25
CA ASP A 345 9.44 12.99 11.07
C ASP A 345 9.64 11.46 11.17
N GLN A 346 9.61 10.89 12.38
CA GLN A 346 9.57 9.43 12.54
C GLN A 346 8.34 8.80 11.86
N VAL A 347 7.24 9.54 11.74
CA VAL A 347 6.04 9.17 10.98
C VAL A 347 6.10 9.71 9.55
N LEU A 348 6.44 10.98 9.36
CA LEU A 348 6.42 11.58 8.02
C LEU A 348 7.45 10.97 7.09
N GLY A 349 8.64 10.59 7.55
CA GLY A 349 9.68 9.96 6.74
C GLY A 349 10.28 10.88 5.67
N LEU A 350 10.39 12.18 5.93
CA LEU A 350 10.95 13.19 5.03
C LEU A 350 12.46 13.41 5.23
N ASP A 351 13.08 12.72 6.18
CA ASP A 351 14.50 12.84 6.52
C ASP A 351 14.87 14.31 6.75
N LEU A 352 14.16 14.95 7.68
CA LEU A 352 14.30 16.38 7.95
C LEU A 352 15.65 16.73 8.57
N SER A 353 16.36 15.73 9.10
CA SER A 353 17.71 15.86 9.64
C SER A 353 18.83 15.90 8.60
N ALA A 354 18.53 15.65 7.31
CA ALA A 354 19.56 15.40 6.29
C ALA A 354 20.62 16.51 6.13
N ASP A 355 20.26 17.76 6.40
CA ASP A 355 21.15 18.92 6.23
C ASP A 355 21.83 19.39 7.52
N ILE A 356 21.60 18.73 8.66
CA ILE A 356 22.29 19.05 9.92
C ILE A 356 23.80 18.87 9.74
N GLY A 357 24.57 19.91 10.08
CA GLY A 357 26.03 19.90 10.01
C GLY A 357 26.61 20.05 8.60
N ARG A 358 25.77 20.26 7.57
CA ARG A 358 26.26 20.63 6.23
C ARG A 358 26.61 22.12 6.20
N ALA A 359 27.71 22.46 5.54
CA ALA A 359 28.04 23.86 5.27
C ALA A 359 26.96 24.47 4.34
N PRO A 360 26.51 25.71 4.62
CA PRO A 360 25.44 26.37 3.86
C PRO A 360 25.77 26.61 2.39
#